data_AF-A0A8T1GGS7-F1
#
_entry.id   AF-A0A8T1GGS7-F1
#
_cell.length_a   1.000
_cell.length_b   1.000
_cell.length_c   1.000
_cell.angle_alpha   90.00
_cell.angle_beta   90.00
_cell.angle_gamma   90.00
#
_symmetry.space_group_name_H-M   'P 1'
#
loop_
_entity.id
_entity.type
_entity.pdbx_description
1 polymer ?
#
loop_
_entity_poly.entity_id
_entity_poly.type
_entity_poly.pdbx_seq_one_letter_code
_entity_poly.pdbx_strand_id
1 'polypeptide(L)'
;MVLPLHRSPLANKMLRRVAARSLLQAPKLKLKLLHTTATATPDDHDEIRYLVIDGYVKTGRDVLEAGGATTAGQLYANMLVKATERGVGRSAAYDLIYPADPGFVAPDLSKYHGVGWSGSSLAVHERDDPSVVQMMNLVRQSFAHSVPQFGSCFGLQLAVATAGGVVQKNKRGKELGVARKIRLNAAGRAHPMYEGKPSVFDAFSSHKDEVRVIQPGGLQLASNSFTTVQSVCLRYLKGEFWGLQYHPEYDLHEMARLLHCRREVNTQLGFFSDLEDADRFVDLMEELAEDPTRDDLAWQIGYDKDVLDEDIRTCEVKNFVKHLVLPYFMQCREQPRDKEVQDVSCRQEVA
;
A
#
# COMPACT_ATOMS: atom_id res chain seq x y z
N MET A 1 -17.11 54.08 18.85
CA MET A 1 -15.73 54.51 18.53
C MET A 1 -14.92 53.23 18.34
N VAL A 2 -14.81 52.77 17.10
CA VAL A 2 -14.22 51.47 16.73
C VAL A 2 -12.76 51.72 16.33
N LEU A 3 -11.82 51.10 17.04
CA LEU A 3 -10.39 51.12 16.70
C LEU A 3 -10.08 49.96 15.73
N PRO A 4 -9.37 50.19 14.62
CA PRO A 4 -8.99 49.13 13.69
C PRO A 4 -7.71 48.42 14.15
N LEU A 5 -7.73 47.09 14.15
CA LEU A 5 -6.56 46.24 14.35
C LEU A 5 -5.65 46.29 13.12
N HIS A 6 -4.46 46.89 13.28
CA HIS A 6 -3.37 46.81 12.30
C HIS A 6 -2.75 45.40 12.31
N ARG A 7 -2.80 44.70 11.16
CA ARG A 7 -2.04 43.48 10.92
C ARG A 7 -0.56 43.82 10.68
N SER A 8 0.32 43.07 11.34
CA SER A 8 1.78 43.23 11.32
C SER A 8 2.40 42.98 9.91
N PRO A 9 3.44 43.75 9.49
CA PRO A 9 4.13 43.59 8.20
C PRO A 9 4.90 42.27 8.02
N LEU A 10 5.07 41.47 9.09
CA LEU A 10 5.80 40.19 9.05
C LEU A 10 5.05 39.08 8.31
N ALA A 11 3.71 39.07 8.33
CA ALA A 11 2.90 38.07 7.65
C ALA A 11 3.05 38.12 6.12
N ASN A 12 3.25 39.33 5.55
CA ASN A 12 3.43 39.51 4.10
C ASN A 12 4.82 39.10 3.59
N LYS A 13 5.83 38.94 4.45
CA LYS A 13 7.17 38.49 4.05
C LYS A 13 7.28 36.97 3.96
N MET A 14 6.46 36.23 4.71
CA MET A 14 6.43 34.76 4.67
C MET A 14 5.71 34.26 3.41
N LEU A 15 4.55 34.84 3.07
CA LEU A 15 3.80 34.51 1.85
C LEU A 15 4.57 34.75 0.54
N ARG A 16 5.46 35.76 0.50
CA ARG A 16 6.29 36.03 -0.70
C ARG A 16 7.48 35.09 -0.87
N ARG A 17 7.92 34.37 0.16
CA ARG A 17 9.01 33.39 0.04
C ARG A 17 8.55 32.05 -0.49
N VAL A 18 7.30 31.66 -0.21
CA VAL A 18 6.72 30.39 -0.69
C VAL A 18 6.44 30.44 -2.20
N ALA A 19 5.92 31.56 -2.71
CA ALA A 19 5.64 31.73 -4.14
C ALA A 19 6.89 31.74 -5.04
N ALA A 20 8.07 32.10 -4.51
CA ALA A 20 9.30 32.23 -5.29
C ALA A 20 10.15 30.95 -5.34
N ARG A 21 9.94 29.97 -4.45
CA ARG A 21 10.69 28.70 -4.45
C ARG A 21 10.05 27.59 -5.28
N SER A 22 8.78 27.73 -5.66
CA SER A 22 8.05 26.81 -6.55
C SER A 22 8.54 26.81 -8.02
N LEU A 23 9.56 27.60 -8.38
CA LEU A 23 10.07 27.75 -9.75
C LEU A 23 11.53 27.33 -9.94
N LEU A 24 12.17 26.72 -8.93
CA LEU A 24 13.49 26.14 -9.11
C LEU A 24 13.37 24.70 -9.61
N GLN A 25 13.76 24.54 -10.87
CA GLN A 25 13.77 23.32 -11.66
C GLN A 25 14.23 22.10 -10.85
N ALA A 26 13.30 21.17 -10.60
CA ALA A 26 13.65 19.81 -10.27
C ALA A 26 14.52 19.22 -11.40
N PRO A 27 15.60 18.46 -11.11
CA PRO A 27 16.37 17.81 -12.14
C PRO A 27 15.46 16.84 -12.90
N LYS A 28 15.31 17.07 -14.21
CA LYS A 28 14.60 16.17 -15.11
C LYS A 28 15.30 14.80 -15.07
N LEU A 29 14.80 13.87 -14.25
CA LEU A 29 15.05 12.46 -14.47
C LEU A 29 14.42 12.12 -15.83
N LYS A 30 15.27 11.81 -16.80
CA LYS A 30 14.84 11.30 -18.10
C LYS A 30 14.10 9.98 -17.86
N LEU A 31 12.76 10.03 -17.89
CA LEU A 31 11.91 8.86 -18.01
C LEU A 31 12.25 8.19 -19.35
N LYS A 32 13.09 7.15 -19.32
CA LYS A 32 13.24 6.27 -20.48
C LYS A 32 11.98 5.39 -20.52
N LEU A 33 11.01 5.75 -21.35
CA LEU A 33 10.07 4.76 -21.87
C LEU A 33 10.88 3.77 -22.70
N LEU A 34 11.24 2.64 -22.09
CA LEU A 34 11.74 1.48 -22.81
C LEU A 34 10.51 0.71 -23.31
N HIS A 35 10.08 1.00 -24.54
CA HIS A 35 9.42 -0.02 -25.34
C HIS A 35 10.50 -0.96 -25.85
N THR A 36 10.74 -2.03 -25.10
CA THR A 36 11.59 -3.13 -25.54
C THR A 36 10.77 -4.40 -25.54
N THR A 37 10.43 -4.88 -26.74
CA THR A 37 10.37 -6.30 -27.00
C THR A 37 11.78 -6.86 -26.76
N ALA A 38 12.08 -7.21 -25.52
CA ALA A 38 13.37 -7.78 -25.15
C ALA A 38 13.31 -9.29 -25.35
N THR A 39 14.10 -9.78 -26.30
CA THR A 39 14.58 -11.16 -26.30
C THR A 39 15.32 -11.42 -24.99
N ALA A 40 14.87 -12.40 -24.21
CA ALA A 40 15.45 -12.78 -22.93
C ALA A 40 16.97 -13.00 -23.04
N THR A 41 17.74 -12.27 -22.26
CA THR A 41 19.16 -12.57 -22.03
C THR A 41 19.29 -13.67 -20.97
N PRO A 42 20.42 -14.40 -20.92
CA PRO A 42 20.59 -15.57 -20.04
C PRO A 42 20.57 -15.28 -18.52
N ASP A 43 20.42 -14.01 -18.11
CA ASP A 43 20.53 -13.52 -16.72
C ASP A 43 19.15 -13.19 -16.08
N ASP A 44 18.04 -13.29 -16.84
CA ASP A 44 16.66 -13.01 -16.36
C ASP A 44 16.13 -14.07 -15.37
N HIS A 45 16.99 -14.99 -14.90
CA HIS A 45 16.63 -16.12 -14.04
C HIS A 45 17.10 -15.98 -12.58
N ASP A 46 17.88 -14.95 -12.25
CA ASP A 46 18.39 -14.76 -10.88
C ASP A 46 17.69 -13.62 -10.11
N GLU A 47 16.77 -12.90 -10.78
CA GLU A 47 16.02 -11.76 -10.25
C GLU A 47 14.64 -12.15 -9.68
N ILE A 48 14.28 -11.58 -8.53
CA ILE A 48 12.94 -11.73 -7.95
C ILE A 48 11.96 -10.78 -8.68
N ARG A 49 11.08 -11.36 -9.50
CA ARG A 49 10.02 -10.61 -10.18
C ARG A 49 8.72 -10.51 -9.37
N TYR A 50 8.17 -9.30 -9.22
CA TYR A 50 6.89 -9.01 -8.56
C TYR A 50 5.80 -8.63 -9.56
N LEU A 51 4.55 -9.00 -9.28
CA LEU A 51 3.38 -8.36 -9.88
C LEU A 51 2.83 -7.35 -8.88
N VAL A 52 2.74 -6.08 -9.28
CA VAL A 52 2.20 -5.02 -8.43
C VAL A 52 0.88 -4.54 -9.02
N ILE A 53 -0.17 -4.60 -8.21
CA ILE A 53 -1.51 -4.17 -8.58
C ILE A 53 -1.78 -2.80 -7.97
N ASP A 54 -2.01 -1.82 -8.84
CA ASP A 54 -2.61 -0.56 -8.43
C ASP A 54 -4.13 -0.68 -8.39
N GLY A 55 -4.72 -0.55 -7.20
CA GLY A 55 -6.16 -0.68 -6.99
C GLY A 55 -6.97 0.55 -7.42
N TYR A 56 -6.34 1.67 -7.79
CA TYR A 56 -7.07 2.89 -8.19
C TYR A 56 -7.57 2.81 -9.63
N VAL A 57 -8.73 3.43 -9.88
CA VAL A 57 -9.13 3.84 -11.24
C VAL A 57 -8.23 4.96 -11.75
N LYS A 58 -8.10 5.09 -13.07
CA LYS A 58 -7.23 6.11 -13.70
C LYS A 58 -7.45 7.52 -13.14
N THR A 59 -8.70 7.97 -13.04
CA THR A 59 -9.02 9.31 -12.52
C THR A 59 -8.55 9.52 -11.07
N GLY A 60 -8.57 8.48 -10.25
CA GLY A 60 -8.06 8.52 -8.89
C GLY A 60 -6.53 8.68 -8.85
N ARG A 61 -5.81 8.00 -9.76
CA ARG A 61 -4.36 8.16 -9.91
C ARG A 61 -4.00 9.56 -10.41
N ASP A 62 -4.71 10.06 -11.42
CA ASP A 62 -4.51 11.40 -11.97
C ASP A 62 -4.67 12.49 -10.87
N VAL A 63 -5.62 12.32 -9.94
CA VAL A 63 -5.81 13.24 -8.79
C VAL A 63 -4.63 13.17 -7.81
N LEU A 64 -4.13 11.97 -7.50
CA LEU A 64 -2.98 11.80 -6.61
C LEU A 64 -1.73 12.47 -7.21
N GLU A 65 -1.44 12.19 -8.48
CA GLU A 65 -0.29 12.76 -9.18
C GLU A 65 -0.38 14.29 -9.28
N ALA A 66 -1.58 14.82 -9.60
CA ALA A 66 -1.79 16.27 -9.67
C ALA A 66 -1.57 16.98 -8.32
N GLY A 67 -1.84 16.29 -7.20
CA GLY A 67 -1.55 16.79 -5.85
C GLY A 67 -0.13 16.48 -5.35
N GLY A 68 0.73 15.91 -6.20
CA GLY A 68 2.12 15.62 -5.92
C GLY A 68 2.38 14.32 -5.15
N ALA A 69 1.37 13.46 -4.99
CA ALA A 69 1.54 12.14 -4.39
C ALA A 69 2.06 11.13 -5.43
N THR A 70 2.85 10.16 -4.98
CA THR A 70 3.21 9.00 -5.79
C THR A 70 1.99 8.06 -5.89
N THR A 71 1.79 7.41 -7.04
CA THR A 71 0.71 6.43 -7.19
C THR A 71 0.87 5.26 -6.22
N ALA A 72 -0.24 4.73 -5.73
CA ALA A 72 -0.22 3.67 -4.72
C ALA A 72 0.51 2.41 -5.21
N GLY A 73 0.35 2.05 -6.49
CA GLY A 73 1.08 0.95 -7.09
C GLY A 73 2.59 1.21 -7.17
N GLN A 74 3.02 2.42 -7.51
CA GLN A 74 4.45 2.74 -7.56
C GLN A 74 5.09 2.76 -6.16
N LEU A 75 4.39 3.24 -5.13
CA LEU A 75 4.85 3.13 -3.74
C LEU A 75 5.05 1.68 -3.31
N TYR A 76 4.10 0.82 -3.67
CA TYR A 76 4.20 -0.62 -3.42
C TYR A 76 5.40 -1.27 -4.12
N ALA A 77 5.60 -0.95 -5.40
CA ALA A 77 6.73 -1.45 -6.18
C ALA A 77 8.06 -1.03 -5.55
N ASN A 78 8.22 0.25 -5.23
CA ASN A 78 9.41 0.79 -4.56
C ASN A 78 9.69 0.07 -3.24
N MET A 79 8.66 -0.12 -2.43
CA MET A 79 8.76 -0.77 -1.13
C MET A 79 9.20 -2.24 -1.23
N LEU A 80 8.62 -3.01 -2.16
CA LEU A 80 8.98 -4.42 -2.38
C LEU A 80 10.39 -4.59 -2.95
N VAL A 81 10.76 -3.78 -3.94
CA VAL A 81 12.12 -3.79 -4.53
C VAL A 81 13.15 -3.48 -3.45
N LYS A 82 12.95 -2.36 -2.72
CA LYS A 82 13.85 -1.93 -1.65
C LYS A 82 13.97 -2.96 -0.52
N ALA A 83 12.86 -3.59 -0.12
CA ALA A 83 12.87 -4.66 0.88
C ALA A 83 13.64 -5.90 0.40
N THR A 84 13.61 -6.19 -0.90
CA THR A 84 14.34 -7.32 -1.50
C THR A 84 15.83 -7.05 -1.55
N GLU A 85 16.23 -5.91 -2.10
CA GLU A 85 17.63 -5.54 -2.25
C GLU A 85 18.32 -5.41 -0.89
N ARG A 86 17.68 -4.73 0.06
CA ARG A 86 18.25 -4.51 1.41
C ARG A 86 18.08 -5.70 2.34
N GLY A 87 16.95 -6.40 2.25
CA GLY A 87 16.58 -7.44 3.21
C GLY A 87 17.18 -8.81 2.91
N VAL A 88 17.29 -9.17 1.62
CA VAL A 88 17.80 -10.48 1.19
C VAL A 88 18.95 -10.40 0.19
N GLY A 89 19.41 -9.20 -0.18
CA GLY A 89 20.59 -9.01 -1.02
C GLY A 89 20.43 -9.49 -2.46
N ARG A 90 19.21 -9.43 -3.02
CA ARG A 90 18.91 -9.86 -4.39
C ARG A 90 18.33 -8.72 -5.23
N SER A 91 18.55 -8.78 -6.53
CA SER A 91 17.85 -7.90 -7.49
C SER A 91 16.37 -8.21 -7.52
N ALA A 92 15.58 -7.18 -7.83
CA ALA A 92 14.15 -7.31 -8.02
C ALA A 92 13.66 -6.46 -9.19
N ALA A 93 12.75 -7.02 -9.96
CA ALA A 93 11.96 -6.31 -10.96
C ALA A 93 10.48 -6.44 -10.65
N TYR A 94 9.68 -5.60 -11.30
CA TYR A 94 8.24 -5.64 -11.14
C TYR A 94 7.53 -5.30 -12.44
N ASP A 95 6.36 -5.91 -12.64
CA ASP A 95 5.36 -5.42 -13.56
C ASP A 95 4.27 -4.69 -12.75
N LEU A 96 3.99 -3.45 -13.14
CA LEU A 96 2.92 -2.65 -12.53
C LEU A 96 1.69 -2.65 -13.45
N ILE A 97 0.56 -3.13 -12.93
CA ILE A 97 -0.68 -3.27 -13.67
C ILE A 97 -1.84 -2.47 -13.06
N TYR A 98 -2.83 -2.16 -13.90
CA TYR A 98 -3.98 -1.33 -13.56
C TYR A 98 -5.30 -2.06 -13.88
N PRO A 99 -5.76 -2.99 -13.05
CA PRO A 99 -6.97 -3.77 -13.33
C PRO A 99 -8.26 -2.97 -13.37
N ALA A 100 -8.27 -1.70 -12.98
CA ALA A 100 -9.44 -0.84 -13.11
C ALA A 100 -9.51 -0.12 -14.47
N ASP A 101 -8.48 -0.25 -15.30
CA ASP A 101 -8.41 0.44 -16.59
C ASP A 101 -9.11 -0.37 -17.70
N PRO A 102 -9.72 0.29 -18.70
CA PRO A 102 -10.39 -0.39 -19.81
C PRO A 102 -9.44 -1.30 -20.60
N GLY A 103 -9.93 -2.49 -20.96
CA GLY A 103 -9.18 -3.44 -21.78
C GLY A 103 -8.07 -4.19 -21.05
N PHE A 104 -8.03 -4.14 -19.71
CA PHE A 104 -7.09 -4.92 -18.92
C PHE A 104 -7.19 -6.41 -19.23
N VAL A 105 -6.02 -7.04 -19.33
CA VAL A 105 -5.85 -8.49 -19.48
C VAL A 105 -4.98 -8.97 -18.34
N ALA A 106 -5.43 -10.01 -17.64
CA ALA A 106 -4.66 -10.59 -16.55
C ALA A 106 -3.32 -11.16 -17.06
N PRO A 107 -2.20 -10.88 -16.39
CA PRO A 107 -0.91 -11.44 -16.78
C PRO A 107 -0.81 -12.91 -16.38
N ASP A 108 0.16 -13.60 -16.95
CA ASP A 108 0.53 -14.96 -16.53
C ASP A 108 1.21 -14.93 -15.16
N LEU A 109 0.50 -15.40 -14.14
CA LEU A 109 0.95 -15.39 -12.74
C LEU A 109 2.18 -16.27 -12.49
N SER A 110 2.50 -17.22 -13.37
CA SER A 110 3.65 -18.12 -13.21
C SER A 110 5.00 -17.41 -13.33
N LYS A 111 5.01 -16.16 -13.82
CA LYS A 111 6.21 -15.33 -13.99
C LYS A 111 6.65 -14.60 -12.73
N TYR A 112 5.84 -14.63 -11.67
CA TYR A 112 6.04 -13.81 -10.48
C TYR A 112 6.31 -14.66 -9.24
N HIS A 113 7.13 -14.12 -8.35
CA HIS A 113 7.52 -14.74 -7.08
C HIS A 113 6.82 -14.09 -5.88
N GLY A 114 6.17 -12.94 -6.11
CA GLY A 114 5.36 -12.26 -5.12
C GLY A 114 4.37 -11.31 -5.80
N VAL A 115 3.23 -11.08 -5.14
CA VAL A 115 2.20 -10.16 -5.60
C VAL A 115 1.94 -9.09 -4.55
N GLY A 116 2.02 -7.82 -4.95
CA GLY A 116 1.73 -6.65 -4.11
C GLY A 116 0.38 -6.03 -4.46
N TRP A 117 -0.48 -5.82 -3.46
CA TRP A 117 -1.81 -5.26 -3.61
C TRP A 117 -1.95 -3.92 -2.89
N SER A 118 -2.02 -2.83 -3.65
CA SER A 118 -2.12 -1.50 -3.08
C SER A 118 -3.52 -1.17 -2.53
N GLY A 119 -3.61 -0.03 -1.83
CA GLY A 119 -4.89 0.57 -1.45
C GLY A 119 -5.66 1.17 -2.65
N SER A 120 -6.90 1.58 -2.42
CA SER A 120 -7.76 2.24 -3.42
C SER A 120 -8.76 3.17 -2.76
N SER A 121 -9.40 4.03 -3.55
CA SER A 121 -10.63 4.74 -3.16
C SER A 121 -11.91 3.92 -3.39
N LEU A 122 -11.81 2.78 -4.10
CA LEU A 122 -12.92 1.84 -4.32
C LEU A 122 -13.32 1.12 -3.03
N ALA A 123 -14.54 0.59 -3.00
CA ALA A 123 -15.04 -0.23 -1.89
C ALA A 123 -15.34 -1.66 -2.34
N VAL A 124 -14.82 -2.65 -1.62
CA VAL A 124 -14.95 -4.08 -2.01
C VAL A 124 -16.40 -4.59 -2.00
N HIS A 125 -17.31 -3.86 -1.36
CA HIS A 125 -18.73 -4.18 -1.33
C HIS A 125 -19.49 -3.70 -2.58
N GLU A 126 -18.88 -2.88 -3.44
CA GLU A 126 -19.42 -2.43 -4.74
C GLU A 126 -19.22 -3.54 -5.78
N ARG A 127 -19.91 -4.67 -5.60
CA ARG A 127 -19.76 -5.90 -6.41
C ARG A 127 -20.30 -5.78 -7.83
N ASP A 128 -21.01 -4.70 -8.11
CA ASP A 128 -21.50 -4.28 -9.43
C ASP A 128 -20.46 -3.50 -10.23
N ASP A 129 -19.39 -2.99 -9.59
CA ASP A 129 -18.26 -2.37 -10.27
C ASP A 129 -17.39 -3.47 -10.94
N PRO A 130 -17.26 -3.48 -12.28
CA PRO A 130 -16.43 -4.46 -12.99
C PRO A 130 -14.97 -4.47 -12.53
N SER A 131 -14.44 -3.33 -12.11
CA SER A 131 -13.07 -3.17 -11.61
C SER A 131 -12.86 -3.99 -10.34
N VAL A 132 -13.83 -3.93 -9.42
CA VAL A 132 -13.80 -4.69 -8.16
C VAL A 132 -13.87 -6.19 -8.45
N VAL A 133 -14.81 -6.61 -9.31
CA VAL A 133 -14.95 -8.03 -9.70
C VAL A 133 -13.67 -8.56 -10.34
N GLN A 134 -13.06 -7.77 -11.24
CA GLN A 134 -11.83 -8.13 -11.91
C GLN A 134 -10.65 -8.29 -10.94
N MET A 135 -10.49 -7.37 -9.98
CA MET A 135 -9.47 -7.49 -8.95
C MET A 135 -9.69 -8.69 -8.05
N MET A 136 -10.94 -8.98 -7.65
CA MET A 136 -11.26 -10.17 -6.87
C MET A 136 -10.93 -11.47 -7.61
N ASN A 137 -11.20 -11.52 -8.92
CA ASN A 137 -10.81 -12.65 -9.76
C ASN A 137 -9.28 -12.83 -9.79
N LEU A 138 -8.52 -11.75 -9.92
CA LEU A 138 -7.06 -11.81 -9.93
C LEU A 138 -6.48 -12.24 -8.57
N VAL A 139 -7.06 -11.78 -7.45
CA VAL A 139 -6.70 -12.26 -6.11
C VAL A 139 -6.96 -13.76 -5.97
N ARG A 140 -8.13 -14.23 -6.43
CA ARG A 140 -8.48 -15.65 -6.41
C ARG A 140 -7.49 -16.49 -7.22
N GLN A 141 -7.11 -16.03 -8.41
CA GLN A 141 -6.12 -16.70 -9.26
C GLN A 141 -4.75 -16.74 -8.57
N SER A 142 -4.31 -15.63 -7.97
CA SER A 142 -3.05 -15.56 -7.21
C SER A 142 -3.00 -16.58 -6.06
N PHE A 143 -4.11 -16.74 -5.32
CA PHE A 143 -4.25 -17.81 -4.33
C PHE A 143 -4.19 -19.22 -4.93
N ALA A 144 -4.80 -19.44 -6.10
CA ALA A 144 -4.78 -20.73 -6.77
C ALA A 144 -3.38 -21.12 -7.29
N HIS A 145 -2.59 -20.12 -7.71
CA HIS A 145 -1.19 -20.29 -8.16
C HIS A 145 -0.19 -20.40 -7.00
N SER A 146 -0.61 -20.22 -5.75
CA SER A 146 0.25 -20.27 -4.56
C SER A 146 1.35 -19.22 -4.50
N VAL A 147 1.28 -18.18 -5.35
CA VAL A 147 2.25 -17.08 -5.32
C VAL A 147 2.05 -16.31 -4.00
N PRO A 148 3.12 -16.03 -3.23
CA PRO A 148 3.05 -15.18 -2.03
C PRO A 148 2.39 -13.83 -2.31
N GLN A 149 1.50 -13.39 -1.42
CA GLN A 149 0.80 -12.11 -1.60
C GLN A 149 0.92 -11.23 -0.37
N PHE A 150 1.05 -9.92 -0.60
CA PHE A 150 1.04 -8.90 0.44
C PHE A 150 0.16 -7.73 0.01
N GLY A 151 -0.59 -7.13 0.94
CA GLY A 151 -1.37 -5.94 0.62
C GLY A 151 -1.85 -5.12 1.80
N SER A 152 -2.24 -3.88 1.51
CA SER A 152 -2.71 -2.93 2.51
C SER A 152 -4.09 -2.37 2.14
N CYS A 153 -4.87 -2.00 3.16
CA CYS A 153 -6.16 -1.34 3.03
C CYS A 153 -7.10 -2.11 2.08
N PHE A 154 -7.39 -1.56 0.90
CA PHE A 154 -8.24 -2.21 -0.10
C PHE A 154 -7.70 -3.59 -0.55
N GLY A 155 -6.38 -3.78 -0.65
CA GLY A 155 -5.78 -5.07 -0.97
C GLY A 155 -6.09 -6.16 0.07
N LEU A 156 -5.98 -5.82 1.35
CA LEU A 156 -6.41 -6.70 2.46
C LEU A 156 -7.90 -7.04 2.34
N GLN A 157 -8.73 -6.04 2.06
CA GLN A 157 -10.18 -6.18 1.97
C GLN A 157 -10.58 -7.09 0.80
N LEU A 158 -9.95 -6.95 -0.37
CA LEU A 158 -10.12 -7.83 -1.52
C LEU A 158 -9.78 -9.29 -1.18
N ALA A 159 -8.65 -9.52 -0.50
CA ALA A 159 -8.22 -10.86 -0.12
C ALA A 159 -9.20 -11.53 0.84
N VAL A 160 -9.59 -10.82 1.90
CA VAL A 160 -10.56 -11.34 2.87
C VAL A 160 -11.91 -11.61 2.22
N ALA A 161 -12.43 -10.67 1.42
CA ALA A 161 -13.72 -10.82 0.75
C ALA A 161 -13.71 -11.95 -0.29
N THR A 162 -12.60 -12.15 -1.00
CA THR A 162 -12.41 -13.25 -1.96
C THR A 162 -12.39 -14.61 -1.28
N ALA A 163 -11.81 -14.70 -0.07
CA ALA A 163 -11.82 -15.91 0.75
C ALA A 163 -13.14 -16.14 1.51
N GLY A 164 -14.18 -15.35 1.23
CA GLY A 164 -15.52 -15.48 1.84
C GLY A 164 -15.71 -14.72 3.14
N GLY A 165 -14.75 -13.88 3.55
CA GLY A 165 -14.89 -12.99 4.69
C GLY A 165 -15.81 -11.80 4.41
N VAL A 166 -16.03 -10.98 5.44
CA VAL A 166 -16.94 -9.82 5.37
C VAL A 166 -16.16 -8.54 5.61
N VAL A 167 -16.32 -7.59 4.69
CA VAL A 167 -15.83 -6.21 4.79
C VAL A 167 -17.04 -5.29 4.77
N GLN A 168 -16.99 -4.23 5.59
CA GLN A 168 -18.07 -3.26 5.73
C GLN A 168 -17.49 -1.87 5.99
N LYS A 169 -18.33 -0.85 5.88
CA LYS A 169 -18.01 0.48 6.39
C LYS A 169 -17.70 0.42 7.89
N ASN A 170 -16.61 1.05 8.30
CA ASN A 170 -16.26 1.16 9.70
C ASN A 170 -17.29 2.05 10.40
N LYS A 171 -17.93 1.52 11.44
CA LYS A 171 -18.97 2.23 12.20
C LYS A 171 -18.45 3.47 12.92
N ARG A 172 -17.14 3.58 13.11
CA ARG A 172 -16.47 4.73 13.73
C ARG A 172 -16.03 5.79 12.72
N GLY A 173 -16.32 5.57 11.43
CA GLY A 173 -15.90 6.45 10.36
C GLY A 173 -14.48 6.17 9.90
N LYS A 174 -13.83 7.21 9.37
CA LYS A 174 -12.51 7.12 8.75
C LYS A 174 -11.41 7.12 9.80
N GLU A 175 -10.44 6.21 9.68
CA GLU A 175 -9.16 6.32 10.39
C GLU A 175 -8.16 6.97 9.41
N LEU A 176 -7.60 8.12 9.78
CA LEU A 176 -6.80 8.96 8.89
C LEU A 176 -5.54 9.49 9.60
N GLY A 177 -4.45 9.62 8.85
CA GLY A 177 -3.18 10.12 9.34
C GLY A 177 -2.41 8.97 9.98
N VAL A 178 -2.56 8.80 11.30
CA VAL A 178 -1.89 7.73 12.06
C VAL A 178 -2.92 6.89 12.82
N ALA A 179 -2.94 5.59 12.53
CA ALA A 179 -3.58 4.58 13.36
C ALA A 179 -2.74 4.37 14.62
N ARG A 180 -3.30 4.77 15.77
CA ARG A 180 -2.59 4.78 17.05
C ARG A 180 -2.72 3.44 17.77
N LYS A 181 -1.67 3.05 18.49
CA LYS A 181 -1.63 1.95 19.45
C LYS A 181 -2.12 0.63 18.85
N ILE A 182 -1.70 0.33 17.63
CA ILE A 182 -1.90 -0.98 17.02
C ILE A 182 -1.16 -1.99 17.89
N ARG A 183 -1.90 -2.97 18.39
CA ARG A 183 -1.41 -3.99 19.32
C ARG A 183 -1.45 -5.35 18.67
N LEU A 184 -0.32 -6.04 18.70
CA LEU A 184 -0.22 -7.44 18.32
C LEU A 184 -0.94 -8.30 19.38
N ASN A 185 -1.78 -9.22 18.93
CA ASN A 185 -2.31 -10.28 19.78
C ASN A 185 -1.28 -11.40 19.96
N ALA A 186 -1.65 -12.50 20.65
CA ALA A 186 -0.73 -13.61 20.87
C ALA A 186 -0.25 -14.26 19.56
N ALA A 187 -1.13 -14.41 18.57
CA ALA A 187 -0.78 -14.93 17.26
C ALA A 187 0.17 -13.95 16.52
N GLY A 188 -0.13 -12.65 16.53
CA GLY A 188 0.72 -11.62 15.92
C GLY A 188 2.13 -11.59 16.47
N ARG A 189 2.30 -11.68 17.80
CA ARG A 189 3.63 -11.73 18.44
C ARG A 189 4.45 -12.97 18.10
N ALA A 190 3.77 -14.07 17.74
CA ALA A 190 4.41 -15.33 17.34
C ALA A 190 4.58 -15.45 15.81
N HIS A 191 4.01 -14.54 15.03
CA HIS A 191 3.95 -14.66 13.57
C HIS A 191 5.19 -14.06 12.90
N PRO A 192 5.79 -14.72 11.88
CA PRO A 192 6.99 -14.21 11.18
C PRO A 192 6.84 -12.81 10.60
N MET A 193 5.62 -12.41 10.23
CA MET A 193 5.29 -11.05 9.77
C MET A 193 5.80 -9.95 10.71
N TYR A 194 5.81 -10.18 12.02
CA TYR A 194 6.17 -9.17 13.02
C TYR A 194 7.51 -9.43 13.71
N GLU A 195 8.36 -10.30 13.15
CA GLU A 195 9.72 -10.52 13.66
C GLU A 195 10.49 -9.19 13.69
N GLY A 196 10.86 -8.73 14.90
CA GLY A 196 11.56 -7.46 15.11
C GLY A 196 10.67 -6.21 15.28
N LYS A 197 9.34 -6.33 15.14
CA LYS A 197 8.40 -5.21 15.35
C LYS A 197 8.04 -5.06 16.85
N PRO A 198 7.93 -3.83 17.40
CA PRO A 198 7.31 -3.61 18.70
C PRO A 198 5.90 -4.23 18.79
N SER A 199 5.52 -4.73 19.98
CA SER A 199 4.19 -5.33 20.19
C SER A 199 3.05 -4.32 20.21
N VAL A 200 3.36 -3.04 20.40
CA VAL A 200 2.45 -1.91 20.25
C VAL A 200 3.18 -0.86 19.43
N PHE A 201 2.55 -0.38 18.38
CA PHE A 201 3.15 0.61 17.47
C PHE A 201 2.08 1.49 16.84
N ASP A 202 2.52 2.61 16.27
CA ASP A 202 1.72 3.48 15.42
C ASP A 202 2.05 3.25 13.93
N ALA A 203 1.08 3.49 13.04
CA ALA A 203 1.28 3.35 11.60
C ALA A 203 0.43 4.33 10.79
N PHE A 204 0.88 4.72 9.61
CA PHE A 204 0.10 5.56 8.70
C PHE A 204 -1.18 4.87 8.24
N SER A 205 -2.30 5.59 8.20
CA SER A 205 -3.62 5.02 7.91
C SER A 205 -4.52 5.98 7.12
N SER A 206 -5.32 5.42 6.20
CA SER A 206 -6.33 6.16 5.44
C SER A 206 -7.41 5.20 4.92
N HIS A 207 -8.30 4.77 5.81
CA HIS A 207 -9.39 3.84 5.46
C HIS A 207 -10.72 4.26 6.07
N LYS A 208 -11.82 3.85 5.43
CA LYS A 208 -13.22 4.06 5.88
C LYS A 208 -13.98 2.74 6.02
N ASP A 209 -13.39 1.64 5.55
CA ASP A 209 -13.93 0.30 5.54
C ASP A 209 -13.03 -0.61 6.38
N GLU A 210 -13.62 -1.60 7.03
CA GLU A 210 -12.93 -2.54 7.90
C GLU A 210 -13.30 -3.99 7.60
N VAL A 211 -12.35 -4.89 7.83
CA VAL A 211 -12.64 -6.33 7.90
C VAL A 211 -13.44 -6.62 9.18
N ARG A 212 -14.61 -7.23 9.03
CA ARG A 212 -15.50 -7.59 10.13
C ARG A 212 -15.46 -9.08 10.48
N VAL A 213 -15.34 -9.94 9.48
CA VAL A 213 -15.31 -11.40 9.62
C VAL A 213 -14.17 -11.96 8.77
N ILE A 214 -13.33 -12.76 9.42
CA ILE A 214 -12.29 -13.58 8.79
C ILE A 214 -12.79 -15.02 8.81
N GLN A 215 -12.81 -15.70 7.67
CA GLN A 215 -13.23 -17.09 7.57
C GLN A 215 -12.17 -18.06 8.13
N PRO A 216 -12.53 -19.32 8.44
CA PRO A 216 -11.55 -20.35 8.81
C PRO A 216 -10.39 -20.42 7.81
N GLY A 217 -9.16 -20.50 8.33
CA GLY A 217 -7.93 -20.41 7.53
C GLY A 217 -7.26 -19.03 7.58
N GLY A 218 -7.91 -18.01 8.14
CA GLY A 218 -7.30 -16.73 8.46
C GLY A 218 -7.01 -16.54 9.95
N LEU A 219 -5.94 -15.81 10.25
CA LEU A 219 -5.53 -15.37 11.57
C LEU A 219 -5.59 -13.85 11.63
N GLN A 220 -6.32 -13.31 12.59
CA GLN A 220 -6.15 -11.91 12.98
C GLN A 220 -4.85 -11.78 13.78
N LEU A 221 -4.00 -10.80 13.46
CA LEU A 221 -2.70 -10.63 14.11
C LEU A 221 -2.62 -9.35 14.96
N ALA A 222 -3.29 -8.27 14.53
CA ALA A 222 -3.30 -7.01 15.24
C ALA A 222 -4.69 -6.34 15.28
N SER A 223 -4.87 -5.44 16.24
CA SER A 223 -6.04 -4.56 16.38
C SER A 223 -5.65 -3.25 17.07
N ASN A 224 -6.49 -2.23 16.99
CA ASN A 224 -6.40 -1.09 17.91
C ASN A 224 -7.78 -0.75 18.47
N SER A 225 -7.88 0.36 19.20
CA SER A 225 -9.16 0.77 19.76
C SER A 225 -10.15 1.21 18.69
N PHE A 226 -9.72 1.63 17.50
CA PHE A 226 -10.57 2.19 16.44
C PHE A 226 -11.07 1.12 15.46
N THR A 227 -10.16 0.28 14.95
CA THR A 227 -10.44 -0.77 13.97
C THR A 227 -10.07 -2.13 14.53
N THR A 228 -11.04 -3.04 14.48
CA THR A 228 -10.95 -4.34 15.16
C THR A 228 -9.93 -5.25 14.50
N VAL A 229 -9.74 -5.16 13.19
CA VAL A 229 -8.77 -5.98 12.43
C VAL A 229 -7.78 -5.04 11.75
N GLN A 230 -6.57 -4.91 12.33
CA GLN A 230 -5.50 -4.10 11.75
C GLN A 230 -4.55 -4.93 10.87
N SER A 231 -4.51 -6.24 11.05
CA SER A 231 -3.76 -7.13 10.16
C SER A 231 -4.22 -8.58 10.24
N VAL A 232 -3.96 -9.31 9.14
CA VAL A 232 -4.28 -10.73 9.00
C VAL A 232 -3.17 -11.50 8.29
N CYS A 233 -3.05 -12.78 8.62
CA CYS A 233 -2.48 -13.79 7.72
C CYS A 233 -3.63 -14.66 7.23
N LEU A 234 -3.80 -14.80 5.92
CA LEU A 234 -4.91 -15.51 5.32
C LEU A 234 -4.40 -16.63 4.41
N ARG A 235 -4.83 -17.87 4.68
CA ARG A 235 -4.62 -19.00 3.79
C ARG A 235 -5.91 -19.31 3.06
N TYR A 236 -5.85 -19.34 1.73
CA TYR A 236 -6.99 -19.65 0.88
C TYR A 236 -6.51 -20.38 -0.37
N LEU A 237 -7.24 -21.44 -0.76
CA LEU A 237 -6.79 -22.39 -1.79
C LEU A 237 -5.40 -22.93 -1.46
N LYS A 238 -4.39 -22.59 -2.27
CA LYS A 238 -3.00 -23.03 -2.09
C LYS A 238 -2.06 -21.89 -1.68
N GLY A 239 -2.57 -20.66 -1.58
CA GLY A 239 -1.78 -19.47 -1.35
C GLY A 239 -1.92 -18.90 0.05
N GLU A 240 -0.94 -18.05 0.39
CA GLU A 240 -0.90 -17.29 1.63
C GLU A 240 -0.84 -15.79 1.32
N PHE A 241 -1.63 -15.01 2.06
CA PHE A 241 -1.72 -13.57 1.94
C PHE A 241 -1.47 -12.91 3.29
N TRP A 242 -0.56 -11.94 3.30
CA TRP A 242 -0.26 -11.11 4.45
C TRP A 242 -0.88 -9.72 4.25
N GLY A 243 -1.82 -9.35 5.11
CA GLY A 243 -2.65 -8.17 4.90
C GLY A 243 -2.62 -7.20 6.07
N LEU A 244 -2.49 -5.91 5.76
CA LEU A 244 -2.48 -4.81 6.72
C LEU A 244 -3.64 -3.86 6.44
N GLN A 245 -4.26 -3.30 7.47
CA GLN A 245 -5.27 -2.25 7.29
C GLN A 245 -4.63 -0.86 7.21
N TYR A 246 -3.42 -0.72 7.77
CA TYR A 246 -2.55 0.44 7.70
C TYR A 246 -1.54 0.32 6.54
N HIS A 247 -0.78 1.39 6.30
CA HIS A 247 0.03 1.61 5.11
C HIS A 247 1.53 1.70 5.43
N PRO A 248 2.28 0.59 5.38
CA PRO A 248 3.73 0.64 5.54
C PRO A 248 4.42 1.36 4.38
N GLU A 249 3.76 1.51 3.23
CA GLU A 249 4.33 2.15 2.03
C GLU A 249 4.38 3.67 2.12
N TYR A 250 3.58 4.30 2.98
CA TYR A 250 3.59 5.75 3.16
C TYR A 250 4.72 6.19 4.05
N ASP A 251 5.47 7.21 3.65
CA ASP A 251 6.28 8.03 4.55
C ASP A 251 5.54 9.33 4.90
N LEU A 252 6.24 10.26 5.56
CA LEU A 252 5.69 11.57 5.90
C LEU A 252 5.25 12.36 4.67
N HIS A 253 6.07 12.37 3.62
CA HIS A 253 5.79 13.11 2.41
C HIS A 253 4.53 12.56 1.74
N GLU A 254 4.46 11.25 1.55
CA GLU A 254 3.31 10.61 0.89
C GLU A 254 2.02 10.77 1.71
N MET A 255 2.09 10.71 3.03
CA MET A 255 0.93 11.00 3.88
C MET A 255 0.53 12.48 3.81
N ALA A 256 1.48 13.41 3.80
CA ALA A 256 1.22 14.84 3.66
C ALA A 256 0.54 15.17 2.32
N ARG A 257 1.06 14.61 1.21
CA ARG A 257 0.44 14.75 -0.12
C ARG A 257 -0.95 14.12 -0.17
N LEU A 258 -1.16 12.94 0.43
CA LEU A 258 -2.48 12.32 0.51
C LEU A 258 -3.49 13.18 1.29
N LEU A 259 -3.04 13.81 2.38
CA LEU A 259 -3.87 14.74 3.16
C LEU A 259 -4.20 15.98 2.33
N HIS A 260 -3.24 16.53 1.59
CA HIS A 260 -3.45 17.65 0.67
C HIS A 260 -4.47 17.31 -0.42
N CYS A 261 -4.31 16.19 -1.12
CA CYS A 261 -5.23 15.72 -2.16
C CYS A 261 -6.67 15.53 -1.68
N ARG A 262 -6.86 15.36 -0.36
CA ARG A 262 -8.16 15.05 0.25
C ARG A 262 -8.60 16.10 1.26
N ARG A 263 -7.96 17.28 1.32
CA ARG A 263 -8.17 18.27 2.37
C ARG A 263 -9.60 18.78 2.44
N GLU A 264 -10.28 18.94 1.29
CA GLU A 264 -11.67 19.39 1.25
C GLU A 264 -12.59 18.37 1.93
N VAL A 265 -12.46 17.09 1.58
CA VAL A 265 -13.24 16.00 2.18
C VAL A 265 -12.86 15.80 3.65
N ASN A 266 -11.57 15.87 4.00
CA ASN A 266 -11.12 15.69 5.37
C ASN A 266 -11.60 16.83 6.28
N THR A 267 -11.66 18.06 5.77
CA THR A 267 -12.25 19.22 6.47
C THR A 267 -13.75 19.02 6.69
N GLN A 268 -14.49 18.56 5.68
CA GLN A 268 -15.92 18.24 5.81
C GLN A 268 -16.19 17.13 6.83
N LEU A 269 -15.26 16.18 6.97
CA LEU A 269 -15.31 15.10 7.96
C LEU A 269 -14.84 15.53 9.35
N GLY A 270 -14.41 16.78 9.53
CA GLY A 270 -14.00 17.34 10.82
C GLY A 270 -12.57 16.97 11.26
N PHE A 271 -11.71 16.48 10.36
CA PHE A 271 -10.29 16.27 10.66
C PHE A 271 -9.50 17.57 10.76
N PHE A 272 -9.99 18.62 10.08
CA PHE A 272 -9.42 19.98 10.09
C PHE A 272 -10.55 20.98 10.27
N SER A 273 -10.28 22.11 10.94
CA SER A 273 -11.32 23.14 11.15
C SER A 273 -11.70 23.87 9.86
N ASP A 274 -10.72 24.07 8.98
CA ASP A 274 -10.83 24.70 7.68
C ASP A 274 -9.66 24.27 6.77
N LEU A 275 -9.64 24.77 5.53
CA LEU A 275 -8.57 24.45 4.58
C LEU A 275 -7.21 25.03 4.96
N GLU A 276 -7.17 26.16 5.67
CA GLU A 276 -5.91 26.76 6.12
C GLU A 276 -5.28 25.88 7.20
N ASP A 277 -6.10 25.31 8.09
CA ASP A 277 -5.66 24.35 9.10
C ASP A 277 -5.12 23.06 8.48
N ALA A 278 -5.80 22.53 7.45
CA ALA A 278 -5.32 21.39 6.69
C ALA A 278 -3.96 21.69 6.02
N ASP A 279 -3.82 22.85 5.37
CA ASP A 279 -2.60 23.25 4.69
C ASP A 279 -1.44 23.45 5.68
N ARG A 280 -1.67 24.07 6.85
CA ARG A 280 -0.65 24.18 7.91
C ARG A 280 -0.17 22.82 8.41
N PHE A 281 -1.07 21.86 8.57
CA PHE A 281 -0.70 20.52 9.03
C PHE A 281 0.12 19.77 7.96
N VAL A 282 -0.26 19.91 6.69
CA VAL A 282 0.51 19.37 5.55
C VAL A 282 1.91 19.98 5.51
N ASP A 283 2.03 21.31 5.62
CA ASP A 283 3.32 22.01 5.61
C ASP A 283 4.24 21.54 6.76
N LEU A 284 3.68 21.31 7.95
CA LEU A 284 4.43 20.77 9.09
C LEU A 284 4.98 19.37 8.78
N MET A 285 4.15 18.49 8.22
CA MET A 285 4.58 17.14 7.85
C MET A 285 5.67 17.15 6.76
N GLU A 286 5.58 18.05 5.78
CA GLU A 286 6.63 18.23 4.76
C GLU A 286 7.93 18.76 5.37
N GLU A 287 7.85 19.74 6.27
CA GLU A 287 9.03 20.28 6.96
C GLU A 287 9.76 19.19 7.76
N LEU A 288 9.00 18.32 8.43
CA LEU A 288 9.56 17.16 9.14
C LEU A 288 10.09 16.08 8.17
N ALA A 289 9.49 15.92 6.99
CA ALA A 289 9.98 15.00 5.97
C ALA A 289 11.32 15.48 5.37
N GLU A 290 11.46 16.79 5.14
CA GLU A 290 12.68 17.43 4.66
C GLU A 290 13.80 17.43 5.71
N ASP A 291 13.47 17.64 6.98
CA ASP A 291 14.41 17.61 8.10
C ASP A 291 13.89 16.72 9.26
N PRO A 292 14.20 15.41 9.22
CA PRO A 292 13.81 14.46 10.27
C PRO A 292 14.44 14.73 11.64
N THR A 293 15.36 15.69 11.78
CA THR A 293 15.97 16.07 13.06
C THR A 293 15.13 17.06 13.87
N ARG A 294 14.01 17.52 13.31
CA ARG A 294 13.05 18.43 13.95
C ARG A 294 12.17 17.73 14.97
N ASP A 295 12.79 17.33 16.09
CA ASP A 295 12.11 16.70 17.23
C ASP A 295 10.97 17.57 17.79
N ASP A 296 11.06 18.89 17.64
CA ASP A 296 10.00 19.83 18.02
C ASP A 296 8.72 19.64 17.19
N LEU A 297 8.86 19.39 15.88
CA LEU A 297 7.73 19.13 15.00
C LEU A 297 7.16 17.73 15.23
N ALA A 298 8.04 16.72 15.36
CA ALA A 298 7.63 15.35 15.68
C ALA A 298 6.86 15.31 16.99
N TRP A 299 7.32 16.03 18.03
CA TRP A 299 6.62 16.18 19.30
C TRP A 299 5.26 16.87 19.14
N GLN A 300 5.19 17.95 18.35
CA GLN A 300 3.94 18.71 18.15
C GLN A 300 2.82 17.87 17.53
N ILE A 301 3.14 17.01 16.56
CA ILE A 301 2.16 16.09 15.92
C ILE A 301 2.10 14.72 16.60
N GLY A 302 2.92 14.52 17.63
CA GLY A 302 3.03 13.29 18.39
C GLY A 302 3.43 12.09 17.54
N TYR A 303 4.36 12.25 16.60
CA TYR A 303 4.88 11.15 15.79
C TYR A 303 6.17 10.61 16.40
N ASP A 304 6.21 9.31 16.60
CA ASP A 304 7.35 8.60 17.17
C ASP A 304 8.07 7.76 16.10
N LYS A 305 9.14 7.09 16.51
CA LYS A 305 9.96 6.22 15.64
C LYS A 305 9.15 5.18 14.89
N ASP A 306 8.01 4.73 15.40
CA ASP A 306 7.17 3.73 14.74
C ASP A 306 6.76 4.13 13.30
N VAL A 307 6.55 5.43 13.06
CA VAL A 307 6.20 5.98 11.74
C VAL A 307 7.37 6.67 11.05
N LEU A 308 8.31 7.25 11.82
CA LEU A 308 9.45 8.00 11.30
C LEU A 308 10.62 7.10 10.87
N ASP A 309 10.82 5.97 11.55
CA ASP A 309 11.85 4.99 11.22
C ASP A 309 11.34 4.03 10.15
N GLU A 310 11.95 4.10 8.97
CA GLU A 310 11.59 3.24 7.83
C GLU A 310 11.74 1.75 8.17
N ASP A 311 12.73 1.36 8.97
CA ASP A 311 12.98 -0.04 9.27
C ASP A 311 11.89 -0.62 10.16
N ILE A 312 11.37 0.19 11.10
CA ILE A 312 10.20 -0.19 11.89
C ILE A 312 8.97 -0.19 10.99
N ARG A 313 8.72 0.88 10.24
CA ARG A 313 7.52 1.05 9.41
C ARG A 313 7.34 -0.05 8.36
N THR A 314 8.43 -0.52 7.75
CA THR A 314 8.41 -1.52 6.66
C THR A 314 8.77 -2.94 7.11
N CYS A 315 8.90 -3.19 8.41
CA CYS A 315 9.27 -4.48 9.01
C CYS A 315 8.47 -5.66 8.45
N GLU A 316 7.15 -5.49 8.34
CA GLU A 316 6.22 -6.51 7.85
C GLU A 316 6.52 -6.93 6.40
N VAL A 317 6.97 -5.98 5.57
CA VAL A 317 7.29 -6.20 4.16
C VAL A 317 8.63 -6.89 4.02
N LYS A 318 9.63 -6.48 4.81
CA LYS A 318 10.93 -7.18 4.87
C LYS A 318 10.74 -8.64 5.27
N ASN A 319 9.88 -8.88 6.27
CA ASN A 319 9.55 -10.22 6.72
C ASN A 319 8.76 -11.00 5.66
N PHE A 320 7.86 -10.35 4.91
CA PHE A 320 7.15 -10.98 3.80
C PHE A 320 8.13 -11.47 2.72
N VAL A 321 9.10 -10.63 2.35
CA VAL A 321 10.12 -11.00 1.37
C VAL A 321 10.99 -12.15 1.89
N LYS A 322 11.47 -12.05 3.13
CA LYS A 322 12.33 -13.06 3.77
C LYS A 322 11.66 -14.42 3.92
N HIS A 323 10.40 -14.45 4.39
CA HIS A 323 9.74 -15.67 4.84
C HIS A 323 8.80 -16.30 3.81
N LEU A 324 8.31 -15.55 2.83
CA LEU A 324 7.44 -16.10 1.78
C LEU A 324 8.07 -16.00 0.38
N VAL A 325 8.48 -14.81 -0.04
CA VAL A 325 8.94 -14.58 -1.42
C VAL A 325 10.23 -15.31 -1.71
N LEU A 326 11.24 -15.17 -0.85
CA LEU A 326 12.55 -15.80 -1.08
C LEU A 326 12.44 -17.33 -1.09
N PRO A 327 11.77 -18.01 -0.14
CA PRO A 327 11.56 -19.46 -0.22
C PRO A 327 10.81 -19.89 -1.48
N TYR A 328 9.76 -19.17 -1.87
CA TYR A 328 9.00 -19.46 -3.09
C TYR A 328 9.87 -19.32 -4.35
N PHE A 329 10.65 -18.24 -4.44
CA PHE A 329 11.62 -18.03 -5.52
C PHE A 329 12.63 -19.18 -5.62
N MET A 330 13.20 -19.61 -4.49
CA MET A 330 14.15 -20.74 -4.48
C MET A 330 13.48 -22.04 -4.94
N GLN A 331 12.23 -22.29 -4.51
CA GLN A 331 11.47 -23.45 -4.96
C GLN A 331 11.20 -23.43 -6.48
N CYS A 332 10.84 -22.27 -7.04
CA CYS A 332 10.63 -22.11 -8.48
C CYS A 332 11.90 -22.40 -9.30
N ARG A 333 13.09 -22.15 -8.74
CA ARG A 333 14.37 -22.48 -9.39
C ARG A 333 14.70 -23.96 -9.39
N GLU A 334 14.28 -24.68 -8.35
CA GLU A 334 14.57 -26.11 -8.20
C GLU A 334 13.64 -27.01 -9.02
N GLN A 335 12.49 -26.48 -9.50
CA GLN A 335 11.55 -27.23 -10.33
C GLN A 335 11.86 -27.03 -11.83
N PRO A 336 12.10 -28.11 -12.61
CA PRO A 336 12.21 -28.02 -14.06
C PRO A 336 10.89 -27.48 -14.63
N ARG A 337 10.96 -26.46 -15.49
CA ARG A 337 9.80 -25.87 -16.18
C ARG A 337 9.13 -26.80 -17.21
N ASP A 338 9.61 -28.05 -17.34
CA ASP A 338 9.07 -29.07 -18.23
C ASP A 338 7.94 -29.85 -17.55
N LYS A 339 6.80 -29.18 -17.35
CA LYS A 339 5.52 -29.87 -17.37
C LYS A 339 4.61 -29.13 -18.33
N GLU A 340 4.72 -29.51 -19.61
CA GLU A 340 3.65 -29.31 -20.58
C GLU A 340 2.33 -29.67 -19.89
N VAL A 341 1.44 -28.68 -19.86
CA VAL A 341 0.04 -28.87 -19.52
C VAL A 341 -0.51 -29.84 -20.56
N GLN A 342 -0.61 -31.13 -20.20
CA GLN A 342 -1.42 -32.05 -20.97
C GLN A 342 -2.86 -31.56 -20.88
N ASP A 343 -3.29 -31.05 -22.02
CA ASP A 343 -4.63 -30.72 -22.43
C ASP A 343 -5.65 -31.73 -21.90
N VAL A 344 -6.29 -31.42 -20.77
CA VAL A 344 -7.51 -32.12 -20.37
C VAL A 344 -8.64 -31.50 -21.17
N SER A 345 -8.68 -31.87 -22.45
CA SER A 345 -9.87 -31.72 -23.27
C SER A 345 -11.01 -32.47 -22.56
N CYS A 346 -11.94 -31.71 -21.99
CA CYS A 346 -13.21 -32.23 -21.52
C CYS A 346 -14.01 -32.62 -22.77
N ARG A 347 -13.82 -33.86 -23.24
CA ARG A 347 -14.71 -34.46 -24.23
C ARG A 347 -16.07 -34.68 -23.57
N GLN A 348 -17.04 -33.91 -24.03
CA GLN A 348 -18.45 -34.28 -23.99
C GLN A 348 -18.65 -35.55 -24.83
N GLU A 349 -19.08 -36.64 -24.21
CA GLU A 349 -19.80 -37.78 -24.81
C GLU A 349 -20.70 -38.33 -23.68
N VAL A 350 -21.94 -37.86 -23.53
CA VAL A 350 -23.20 -38.42 -24.08
C VAL A 350 -23.42 -39.90 -23.73
N ALA A 351 -24.32 -40.15 -22.78
CA ALA A 351 -25.44 -41.09 -22.86
C ALA A 351 -26.51 -40.68 -21.84
#